data_AF-A0A4Z0R214-F1
#
_entry.id   AF-A0A4Z0R214-F1
#
_cell.length_a   1.000
_cell.length_b   1.000
_cell.length_c   1.000
_cell.angle_alpha   90.00
_cell.angle_beta   90.00
_cell.angle_gamma   90.00
#
_symmetry.space_group_name_H-M   'P 1'
#
loop_
_entity.id
_entity.type
_entity.pdbx_description
1 polymer ?
#
loop_
_entity_poly.entity_id
_entity_poly.type
_entity_poly.pdbx_seq_one_letter_code
_entity_poly.pdbx_strand_id
1 'polypeptide(L)'
;MFNGKFGMDLKVSAIVSLSDRHGLHNGRDTRLNKGYEPTQFRKGHVPANKGQKGISYPGMKHTQFKKGNKSHNWSPLGSERITKDGYIQVKIDDGKFQHNWKGKHLLIWESTNGPVPKGHVVIFGDGNRRNFELDNLILVSRKQLVKLNKLHLIQNDADLTRTGVIIADIYNKIGERKKISQT
;
A
#
# COMPACT_ATOMS: atom_id res chain seq x y z
N MET A 1 33.81 10.70 -3.58
CA MET A 1 33.48 12.11 -3.25
C MET A 1 34.22 12.50 -1.96
N PHE A 2 34.62 13.77 -1.83
CA PHE A 2 35.74 14.30 -1.02
C PHE A 2 37.14 13.89 -1.51
N ASN A 3 37.63 12.69 -1.19
CA ASN A 3 38.97 12.22 -1.60
C ASN A 3 39.23 12.35 -3.11
N GLY A 4 38.34 11.81 -3.94
CA GLY A 4 38.44 11.95 -5.40
C GLY A 4 38.18 13.36 -5.96
N LYS A 5 37.65 14.29 -5.16
CA LYS A 5 37.41 15.69 -5.58
C LYS A 5 38.60 16.60 -5.23
N PHE A 6 39.29 16.30 -4.12
CA PHE A 6 40.41 17.10 -3.60
C PHE A 6 41.77 16.38 -3.72
N GLY A 7 41.83 15.21 -4.37
CA GLY A 7 43.06 14.43 -4.55
C GLY A 7 43.65 13.92 -3.22
N MET A 8 42.82 13.69 -2.21
CA MET A 8 43.25 13.28 -0.87
C MET A 8 43.00 11.78 -0.64
N ASP A 9 43.71 11.19 0.31
CA ASP A 9 43.45 9.83 0.80
C ASP A 9 43.18 9.82 2.31
N LEU A 10 42.06 10.43 2.71
CA LEU A 10 41.64 10.47 4.10
C LEU A 10 40.62 9.38 4.41
N LYS A 11 40.79 8.70 5.55
CA LYS A 11 39.77 7.81 6.11
C LYS A 11 38.58 8.62 6.61
N VAL A 12 37.37 8.06 6.48
CA VAL A 12 36.13 8.69 6.96
C VAL A 12 36.22 9.10 8.43
N SER A 13 36.84 8.26 9.27
CA SER A 13 37.04 8.56 10.69
C SER A 13 37.91 9.80 10.93
N ALA A 14 38.96 10.00 10.12
CA ALA A 14 39.83 11.17 10.24
C ALA A 14 39.09 12.47 9.88
N ILE A 15 38.22 12.42 8.86
CA ILE A 15 37.38 13.54 8.46
C ILE A 15 36.37 13.88 9.56
N VAL A 16 35.74 12.87 10.18
CA VAL A 16 34.83 13.06 11.31
C VAL A 16 35.55 13.68 12.50
N SER A 17 36.69 13.11 12.93
CA SER A 17 37.44 13.63 14.07
C SER A 17 38.02 15.03 13.84
N LEU A 18 38.37 15.38 12.59
CA LEU A 18 38.76 16.75 12.23
C LEU A 18 37.57 17.71 12.36
N SER A 19 36.41 17.29 11.86
CA SER A 19 35.17 18.08 11.93
C SER A 19 34.77 18.34 13.38
N ASP A 20 34.88 17.32 14.24
CA ASP A 20 34.63 17.43 15.69
C ASP A 20 35.59 18.42 16.36
N ARG A 21 36.90 18.30 16.09
CA ARG A 21 37.94 19.16 16.69
C ARG A 21 37.79 20.63 16.33
N HIS A 22 37.36 20.90 15.10
CA HIS A 22 37.22 22.26 14.57
C HIS A 22 35.78 22.77 14.63
N GLY A 23 34.85 22.02 15.23
CA GLY A 23 33.45 22.42 15.36
C GLY A 23 32.72 22.58 14.03
N LEU A 24 33.16 21.88 12.97
CA LEU A 24 32.60 21.96 11.61
C LEU A 24 31.32 21.13 11.47
N HIS A 25 30.39 21.30 12.41
CA HIS A 25 29.09 20.63 12.40
C HIS A 25 28.06 21.54 11.74
N ASN A 26 27.11 20.95 11.01
CA ASN A 26 26.00 21.67 10.38
C ASN A 26 24.91 22.14 11.38
N GLY A 27 25.23 22.20 12.68
CA GLY A 27 24.32 22.59 13.75
C GLY A 27 23.14 21.65 14.00
N ARG A 28 23.08 20.48 13.33
CA ARG A 28 22.02 19.47 13.52
C ARG A 28 22.47 18.26 14.34
N ASP A 29 23.66 18.30 14.93
CA ASP A 29 24.09 17.22 15.83
C ASP A 29 23.26 17.28 17.11
N THR A 30 22.46 16.24 17.34
CA THR A 30 21.54 16.12 18.48
C THR A 30 22.25 15.69 19.77
N ARG A 31 23.59 15.68 19.79
CA ARG A 31 24.38 15.40 20.99
C ARG A 31 24.56 16.69 21.77
N LEU A 32 24.03 16.68 23.00
CA LEU A 32 24.06 17.75 23.99
C LEU A 32 25.50 18.07 24.43
N ASN A 33 26.29 18.69 23.54
CA ASN A 33 27.60 19.21 23.90
C ASN A 33 27.42 20.55 24.62
N LYS A 34 28.09 20.68 25.77
CA LYS A 34 28.05 21.85 26.67
C LYS A 34 28.54 23.09 25.90
N GLY A 35 27.64 24.03 25.60
CA GLY A 35 27.92 25.28 24.89
C GLY A 35 27.22 25.47 23.54
N TYR A 36 26.42 24.51 23.08
CA TYR A 36 25.59 24.66 21.89
C TYR A 36 24.15 25.08 22.21
N GLU A 37 23.67 26.14 21.56
CA GLU A 37 22.24 26.47 21.55
C GLU A 37 21.48 25.46 20.68
N PRO A 38 20.43 24.80 21.20
CA PRO A 38 19.63 23.84 20.43
C PRO A 38 19.02 24.50 19.18
N THR A 39 19.22 23.91 18.00
CA THR A 39 18.60 24.38 16.73
C THR A 39 17.13 23.97 16.57
N GLN A 40 16.56 23.31 17.60
CA GLN A 40 15.14 23.01 17.68
C GLN A 40 14.33 24.24 18.08
N PHE A 41 13.09 24.34 17.60
CA PHE A 41 12.17 25.37 18.06
C PHE A 41 12.00 25.29 19.58
N ARG A 42 12.25 26.40 20.27
CA ARG A 42 12.11 26.48 21.73
C ARG A 42 10.66 26.19 22.13
N LYS A 43 10.45 25.57 23.29
CA LYS A 43 9.11 25.32 23.83
C LYS A 43 8.35 26.66 23.93
N GLY A 44 7.17 26.73 23.31
CA GLY A 44 6.38 27.97 23.21
C GLY A 44 6.60 28.79 21.93
N HIS A 45 7.49 28.36 21.02
CA HIS A 45 7.68 29.02 19.74
C HIS A 45 6.39 29.01 18.91
N VAL A 46 5.91 30.21 18.56
CA VAL A 46 4.76 30.42 17.68
C VAL A 46 5.29 30.72 16.28
N PRO A 47 4.99 29.88 15.27
CA PRO A 47 5.36 30.17 13.88
C PRO A 47 4.73 31.48 13.40
N ALA A 48 5.46 32.25 12.59
CA ALA A 48 5.02 33.55 12.06
C ALA A 48 3.70 33.48 11.27
N ASN A 49 3.35 32.30 10.74
CA ASN A 49 2.12 32.03 9.99
C ASN A 49 0.99 31.42 10.83
N LYS A 50 1.12 31.31 12.16
CA LYS A 50 0.09 30.70 13.01
C LYS A 50 -1.23 31.46 12.86
N GLY A 51 -2.29 30.75 12.47
CA GLY A 51 -3.63 31.30 12.26
C GLY A 51 -3.88 31.92 10.89
N GLN A 52 -2.85 32.05 10.04
CA GLN A 52 -3.00 32.56 8.68
C GLN A 52 -3.24 31.39 7.71
N LYS A 53 -4.33 31.45 6.93
CA LYS A 53 -4.63 30.50 5.85
C LYS A 53 -4.42 31.18 4.50
N GLY A 54 -3.77 30.49 3.56
CA GLY A 54 -3.63 30.98 2.18
C GLY A 54 -2.66 32.14 2.00
N ILE A 55 -1.56 32.18 2.77
CA ILE A 55 -0.50 33.18 2.60
C ILE A 55 0.00 33.12 1.15
N SER A 56 -0.08 34.24 0.46
CA SER A 56 0.35 34.39 -0.93
C SER A 56 1.32 35.56 -1.02
N TYR A 57 2.57 35.27 -1.37
CA TYR A 57 3.61 36.28 -1.62
C TYR A 57 3.61 36.69 -3.11
N PRO A 58 4.12 37.89 -3.45
CA PRO A 58 4.34 38.29 -4.84
C PRO A 58 5.14 37.22 -5.59
N GLY A 59 4.68 36.84 -6.79
CA GLY A 59 5.28 35.77 -7.60
C GLY A 59 4.66 34.37 -7.41
N MET A 60 4.06 34.04 -6.26
CA MET A 60 3.51 32.68 -6.03
C MET A 60 2.31 32.32 -6.93
N LYS A 61 1.61 33.31 -7.48
CA LYS A 61 0.41 33.11 -8.28
C LYS A 61 0.66 32.19 -9.50
N HIS A 62 1.88 32.20 -10.05
CA HIS A 62 2.22 31.35 -11.19
C HIS A 62 2.46 29.88 -10.81
N THR A 63 2.88 29.59 -9.57
CA THR A 63 3.14 28.22 -9.07
C THR A 63 1.95 27.62 -8.33
N GLN A 64 0.93 28.40 -8.02
CA GLN A 64 -0.26 27.93 -7.33
C GLN A 64 -1.07 26.97 -8.21
N PHE A 65 -1.50 25.85 -7.63
CA PHE A 65 -2.38 24.92 -8.32
C PHE A 65 -3.71 25.61 -8.66
N LYS A 66 -4.07 25.55 -9.95
CA LYS A 66 -5.36 26.03 -10.42
C LYS A 66 -6.49 25.12 -9.92
N LYS A 67 -7.68 25.67 -9.72
CA LYS A 67 -8.87 24.87 -9.40
C LYS A 67 -9.08 23.83 -10.52
N GLY A 68 -9.32 22.58 -10.13
CA GLY A 68 -9.46 21.47 -11.08
C GLY A 68 -8.15 20.90 -11.61
N ASN A 69 -6.98 21.36 -11.13
CA ASN A 69 -5.72 20.75 -11.49
C ASN A 69 -5.67 19.31 -10.99
N LYS A 70 -5.53 18.37 -11.93
CA LYS A 70 -5.40 16.94 -11.63
C LYS A 70 -3.93 16.62 -11.42
N SER A 71 -3.63 15.73 -10.48
CA SER A 71 -2.27 15.21 -10.29
C SER A 71 -1.82 14.46 -11.54
N HIS A 72 -0.51 14.40 -11.78
CA HIS A 72 0.06 13.66 -12.92
C HIS A 72 -0.30 12.16 -12.90
N ASN A 73 -0.61 11.61 -11.72
CA ASN A 73 -1.03 10.21 -11.53
C ASN A 73 -2.55 10.00 -11.67
N TRP A 74 -3.31 11.04 -12.01
CA TRP A 74 -4.74 10.89 -12.22
C TRP A 74 -5.02 10.09 -13.50
N SER A 75 -5.96 9.16 -13.42
CA SER A 75 -6.48 8.41 -14.57
C SER A 75 -7.99 8.62 -14.68
N PRO A 76 -8.58 8.59 -15.90
CA PRO A 76 -10.03 8.69 -16.05
C PRO A 76 -10.79 7.51 -15.42
N LEU A 77 -12.09 7.70 -15.15
CA LEU A 77 -12.97 6.60 -14.75
C LEU A 77 -13.00 5.52 -15.82
N GLY A 78 -13.05 4.26 -15.41
CA GLY A 78 -12.93 3.11 -16.30
C GLY A 78 -11.49 2.73 -16.66
N SER A 79 -10.47 3.52 -16.31
CA SER A 79 -9.07 3.12 -16.54
C SER A 79 -8.73 1.83 -15.81
N GLU A 80 -7.95 0.98 -16.46
CA GLU A 80 -7.42 -0.24 -15.88
C GLU A 80 -5.98 -0.06 -15.39
N ARG A 81 -5.63 -0.73 -14.30
CA ARG A 81 -4.25 -0.86 -13.84
C ARG A 81 -3.95 -2.27 -13.33
N ILE A 82 -2.69 -2.66 -13.43
CA ILE A 82 -2.19 -3.92 -12.88
C ILE A 82 -1.58 -3.65 -11.51
N THR A 83 -1.99 -4.40 -10.48
CA THR A 83 -1.40 -4.32 -9.15
C THR A 83 -0.07 -5.07 -9.09
N LYS A 84 0.74 -4.83 -8.05
CA LYS A 84 1.98 -5.59 -7.80
C LYS A 84 1.74 -7.11 -7.76
N ASP A 85 0.57 -7.52 -7.28
CA ASP A 85 0.16 -8.93 -7.19
C ASP A 85 -0.43 -9.49 -8.49
N GLY A 86 -0.43 -8.69 -9.58
CA GLY A 86 -0.88 -9.13 -10.90
C GLY A 86 -2.39 -9.10 -11.12
N TYR A 87 -3.18 -8.48 -10.23
CA TYR A 87 -4.62 -8.29 -10.42
C TYR A 87 -4.90 -7.05 -11.27
N ILE A 88 -5.94 -7.12 -12.11
CA ILE A 88 -6.46 -5.93 -12.80
C ILE A 88 -7.50 -5.23 -11.92
N GLN A 89 -7.33 -3.93 -11.75
CA GLN A 89 -8.29 -3.04 -11.10
C GLN A 89 -8.81 -2.01 -12.11
N VAL A 90 -10.10 -1.71 -12.02
CA VAL A 90 -10.78 -0.68 -12.79
C VAL A 90 -11.06 0.50 -11.86
N LYS A 91 -10.83 1.72 -12.34
CA LYS A 91 -11.18 2.92 -11.61
C LYS A 91 -12.69 3.15 -11.66
N ILE A 92 -13.36 3.09 -10.52
CA ILE A 92 -14.83 3.20 -10.38
C ILE A 92 -15.30 4.55 -9.82
N ASP A 93 -14.40 5.32 -9.19
CA ASP A 93 -14.76 6.60 -8.55
C ASP A 93 -13.58 7.59 -8.56
N ASP A 94 -13.89 8.87 -8.40
CA ASP A 94 -12.95 10.01 -8.33
C ASP A 94 -12.74 10.51 -6.88
N GLY A 95 -12.97 9.63 -5.90
CA GLY A 95 -12.75 9.87 -4.47
C GLY A 95 -11.28 9.81 -4.04
N LYS A 96 -11.03 9.23 -2.86
CA LYS A 96 -9.68 9.16 -2.26
C LYS A 96 -9.08 7.75 -2.29
N PHE A 97 -7.83 7.67 -2.70
CA PHE A 97 -6.95 6.50 -2.58
C PHE A 97 -7.54 5.21 -3.19
N GLN A 98 -7.65 4.14 -2.39
CA GLN A 98 -7.95 2.79 -2.84
C GLN A 98 -9.45 2.58 -3.13
N HIS A 99 -10.34 3.37 -2.53
CA HIS A 99 -11.79 3.27 -2.76
C HIS A 99 -12.17 3.55 -4.22
N ASN A 100 -11.31 4.28 -4.93
CA ASN A 100 -11.49 4.60 -6.34
C ASN A 100 -11.31 3.39 -7.26
N TRP A 101 -10.74 2.29 -6.76
CA TRP A 101 -10.31 1.16 -7.57
C TRP A 101 -10.96 -0.13 -7.09
N LYS A 102 -11.58 -0.86 -8.01
CA LYS A 102 -12.19 -2.16 -7.73
C LYS A 102 -11.61 -3.23 -8.65
N GLY A 103 -11.45 -4.44 -8.14
CA GLY A 103 -10.93 -5.56 -8.94
C GLY A 103 -11.86 -5.87 -10.12
N LYS A 104 -11.29 -6.04 -11.32
CA LYS A 104 -12.06 -6.35 -12.54
C LYS A 104 -12.87 -7.64 -12.40
N HIS A 105 -12.26 -8.68 -11.81
CA HIS A 105 -12.93 -9.94 -11.47
C HIS A 105 -14.13 -9.76 -10.55
N LEU A 106 -14.07 -8.84 -9.58
CA LEU A 106 -15.22 -8.54 -8.71
C LEU A 106 -16.34 -7.86 -9.50
N LEU A 107 -16.01 -6.88 -10.33
CA LEU A 107 -17.01 -6.18 -11.15
C LEU A 107 -17.74 -7.14 -12.10
N ILE A 108 -17.01 -8.04 -12.75
CA ILE A 108 -17.57 -9.03 -13.66
C ILE A 108 -18.46 -10.01 -12.90
N TRP A 109 -17.97 -10.56 -11.78
CA TRP A 109 -18.76 -11.47 -10.96
C TRP A 109 -20.04 -10.82 -10.42
N GLU A 110 -19.95 -9.58 -9.95
CA GLU A 110 -21.09 -8.82 -9.40
C GLU A 110 -22.11 -8.43 -10.46
N SER A 111 -21.68 -8.22 -11.70
CA SER A 111 -22.60 -7.90 -12.81
C SER A 111 -23.63 -9.01 -13.07
N THR A 112 -23.27 -10.26 -12.74
CA THR A 112 -24.11 -11.44 -12.97
C THR A 112 -24.77 -11.95 -11.67
N ASN A 113 -24.04 -11.95 -10.56
CA ASN A 113 -24.49 -12.57 -9.30
C ASN A 113 -24.98 -11.57 -8.24
N GLY A 114 -24.81 -10.26 -8.48
CA GLY A 114 -25.07 -9.22 -7.49
C GLY A 114 -23.91 -8.99 -6.52
N PRO A 115 -24.09 -8.19 -5.45
CA PRO A 115 -23.00 -7.78 -4.57
C PRO A 115 -22.37 -8.96 -3.82
N VAL A 116 -21.03 -8.97 -3.73
CA VAL A 116 -20.30 -9.99 -2.97
C VAL A 116 -20.74 -9.98 -1.50
N PRO A 117 -21.26 -11.10 -0.95
CA PRO A 117 -21.71 -11.15 0.43
C PRO A 117 -20.58 -10.90 1.44
N LYS A 118 -20.92 -10.31 2.60
CA LYS A 118 -19.93 -10.06 3.66
C LYS A 118 -19.25 -11.38 4.08
N GLY A 119 -17.93 -11.35 4.19
CA GLY A 119 -17.13 -12.53 4.55
C GLY A 119 -16.82 -13.49 3.39
N HIS A 120 -17.23 -13.15 2.17
CA HIS A 120 -16.89 -13.88 0.95
C HIS A 120 -15.89 -13.09 0.10
N VAL A 121 -15.22 -13.80 -0.81
CA VAL A 121 -14.23 -13.30 -1.75
C VAL A 121 -14.34 -14.09 -3.05
N VAL A 122 -14.07 -13.43 -4.18
CA VAL A 122 -14.05 -14.08 -5.49
C VAL A 122 -12.60 -14.45 -5.80
N ILE A 123 -12.36 -15.69 -6.21
CA ILE A 123 -11.05 -16.20 -6.61
C ILE A 123 -11.08 -16.65 -8.08
N PHE A 124 -9.91 -16.71 -8.69
CA PHE A 124 -9.70 -17.34 -10.00
C PHE A 124 -9.53 -18.85 -9.80
N GLY A 125 -10.43 -19.63 -10.38
CA GLY A 125 -10.47 -21.09 -10.26
C GLY A 125 -9.27 -21.77 -10.92
N ASP A 126 -8.75 -21.20 -12.00
CA ASP A 126 -7.57 -21.67 -12.74
C ASP A 126 -6.25 -21.06 -12.26
N GLY A 127 -6.27 -20.21 -11.22
CA GLY A 127 -5.10 -19.47 -10.74
C GLY A 127 -4.61 -18.35 -11.67
N ASN A 128 -5.18 -18.19 -12.86
CA ASN A 128 -4.82 -17.16 -13.83
C ASN A 128 -5.59 -15.86 -13.55
N ARG A 129 -4.89 -14.87 -13.01
CA ARG A 129 -5.44 -13.56 -12.63
C ARG A 129 -5.90 -12.68 -13.80
N ARG A 130 -5.80 -13.19 -15.03
CA ARG A 130 -6.24 -12.55 -16.28
C ARG A 130 -7.38 -13.28 -16.98
N ASN A 131 -7.80 -14.44 -16.48
CA ASN A 131 -8.95 -15.16 -17.02
C ASN A 131 -10.22 -14.70 -16.30
N PHE A 132 -10.99 -13.83 -16.97
CA PHE A 132 -12.20 -13.22 -16.42
C PHE A 132 -13.50 -13.92 -16.85
N GLU A 133 -13.42 -15.12 -17.42
CA GLU A 133 -14.60 -15.92 -17.72
C GLU A 133 -15.41 -16.16 -16.44
N LEU A 134 -16.73 -16.01 -16.52
CA LEU A 134 -17.61 -16.11 -15.34
C LEU A 134 -17.49 -17.48 -14.66
N ASP A 135 -17.36 -18.54 -15.44
CA ASP A 135 -17.16 -19.90 -14.95
C ASP A 135 -15.80 -20.10 -14.27
N ASN A 136 -14.82 -19.21 -14.50
CA ASN A 136 -13.56 -19.26 -13.77
C ASN A 136 -13.62 -18.52 -12.43
N LEU A 137 -14.63 -17.65 -12.23
CA LEU A 137 -14.73 -16.81 -11.03
C LEU A 137 -15.56 -17.51 -9.95
N ILE A 138 -14.88 -18.02 -8.92
CA ILE A 138 -15.51 -18.81 -7.86
C ILE A 138 -15.67 -17.94 -6.61
N LEU A 139 -16.91 -17.83 -6.10
CA LEU A 139 -17.18 -17.21 -4.81
C LEU A 139 -16.86 -18.21 -3.69
N VAL A 140 -15.98 -17.81 -2.77
CA VAL A 140 -15.63 -18.61 -1.59
C VAL A 140 -15.74 -17.77 -0.32
N SER A 141 -16.11 -18.41 0.79
CA SER A 141 -16.02 -17.80 2.10
C SER A 141 -14.55 -17.64 2.53
N ARG A 142 -14.26 -16.67 3.40
CA ARG A 142 -12.91 -16.51 3.98
C ARG A 142 -12.44 -17.75 4.74
N LYS A 143 -13.35 -18.53 5.33
CA LYS A 143 -13.03 -19.79 6.02
C LYS A 143 -12.57 -20.86 5.03
N GLN A 144 -13.28 -21.03 3.92
CA GLN A 144 -12.88 -21.92 2.84
C GLN A 144 -11.53 -21.50 2.25
N LEU A 145 -11.35 -20.21 1.96
CA LEU A 145 -10.09 -19.69 1.38
C LEU A 145 -8.86 -20.02 2.24
N VAL A 146 -8.97 -19.94 3.56
CA VAL A 146 -7.86 -20.32 4.46
C VAL A 146 -7.50 -21.80 4.31
N LYS A 147 -8.50 -22.69 4.18
CA LYS A 147 -8.24 -24.12 3.97
C LYS A 147 -7.69 -24.41 2.58
N LEU A 148 -8.24 -23.78 1.55
CA LEU A 148 -7.76 -23.90 0.18
C LEU A 148 -6.28 -23.54 0.07
N ASN A 149 -5.87 -22.41 0.66
CA ASN A 149 -4.46 -21.99 0.65
C ASN A 149 -3.56 -22.92 1.47
N LYS A 150 -4.02 -23.38 2.65
CA LYS A 150 -3.24 -24.28 3.51
C LYS A 150 -3.02 -25.66 2.91
N LEU A 151 -3.99 -26.16 2.16
CA LEU A 151 -3.98 -27.49 1.55
C LEU A 151 -3.56 -27.44 0.07
N HIS A 152 -3.21 -26.26 -0.46
CA HIS A 152 -2.86 -26.06 -1.87
C HIS A 152 -3.92 -26.62 -2.84
N LEU A 153 -5.20 -26.35 -2.56
CA LEU A 153 -6.35 -26.87 -3.33
C LEU A 153 -6.82 -25.91 -4.44
N ILE A 154 -6.17 -24.76 -4.60
CA ILE A 154 -6.37 -23.89 -5.77
C ILE A 154 -5.44 -24.43 -6.85
N GLN A 155 -6.03 -25.01 -7.89
CA GLN A 155 -5.33 -25.67 -8.99
C GLN A 155 -5.38 -24.83 -10.27
N ASN A 156 -4.82 -25.34 -11.35
CA ASN A 156 -4.83 -24.68 -12.66
C ASN A 156 -6.14 -24.90 -13.44
N ASP A 157 -7.15 -25.48 -12.81
CA ASP A 157 -8.43 -25.82 -13.42
C ASP A 157 -9.58 -25.44 -12.47
N ALA A 158 -10.61 -24.82 -13.02
CA ALA A 158 -11.73 -24.29 -12.24
C ALA A 158 -12.55 -25.42 -11.57
N ASP A 159 -12.75 -26.56 -12.24
CA ASP A 159 -13.51 -27.69 -11.70
C ASP A 159 -12.74 -28.40 -10.56
N LEU A 160 -11.43 -28.54 -10.71
CA LEU A 160 -10.56 -29.01 -9.63
C LEU A 160 -10.63 -28.07 -8.42
N THR A 161 -10.58 -26.75 -8.64
CA THR A 161 -10.68 -25.79 -7.55
C THR A 161 -12.07 -25.79 -6.90
N ARG A 162 -13.16 -25.94 -7.66
CA ARG A 162 -14.52 -26.15 -7.11
C ARG A 162 -14.58 -27.38 -6.21
N THR A 163 -13.95 -28.48 -6.63
CA THR A 163 -13.82 -29.70 -5.82
C THR A 163 -13.01 -29.43 -4.55
N GLY A 164 -11.93 -28.65 -4.68
CA GLY A 164 -11.15 -28.13 -3.55
C GLY A 164 -11.99 -27.35 -2.53
N VAL A 165 -12.97 -26.55 -2.99
CA VAL A 165 -13.90 -25.81 -2.11
C VAL A 165 -14.73 -26.78 -1.28
N ILE A 166 -15.25 -27.84 -1.90
CA ILE A 166 -16.02 -28.89 -1.20
C ILE A 166 -15.14 -29.60 -0.16
N ILE A 167 -13.91 -29.95 -0.53
CA ILE A 167 -12.94 -30.54 0.40
C ILE A 167 -12.68 -29.60 1.59
N ALA A 168 -12.50 -28.31 1.33
CA ALA A 168 -12.32 -27.30 2.37
C ALA A 168 -13.51 -27.25 3.35
N ASP A 169 -14.74 -27.39 2.87
CA ASP A 169 -15.94 -27.45 3.72
C ASP A 169 -15.98 -28.70 4.59
N ILE A 170 -15.61 -29.86 4.05
CA ILE A 170 -15.51 -31.12 4.82
C ILE A 170 -14.50 -30.92 5.96
N TYR A 171 -13.32 -30.36 5.68
CA TYR A 171 -12.31 -30.09 6.72
C TYR A 171 -12.80 -29.10 7.78
N ASN A 172 -13.55 -28.07 7.38
CA ASN A 172 -14.15 -27.12 8.32
C ASN A 172 -15.16 -27.84 9.24
N LYS A 173 -16.02 -28.69 8.68
CA LYS A 173 -17.03 -29.43 9.44
C LYS A 173 -16.43 -30.46 10.40
N ILE A 174 -15.37 -31.15 9.99
CA ILE A 174 -14.60 -32.05 10.87
C ILE A 174 -14.03 -31.27 12.06
N GLY A 175 -13.47 -30.08 11.82
CA GLY A 175 -12.95 -29.22 12.88
C GLY A 175 -14.02 -28.75 13.87
N GLU A 176 -15.21 -28.37 13.37
CA GLU A 176 -16.36 -27.99 14.20
C GLU A 176 -16.80 -29.13 15.12
N ARG A 177 -16.92 -30.37 14.59
CA ARG A 177 -17.31 -31.55 15.37
C ARG A 177 -16.31 -31.90 16.48
N LYS A 178 -15.00 -31.84 16.18
CA LYS A 178 -13.95 -32.10 17.19
C LYS A 178 -14.00 -31.13 18.37
N LYS A 179 -14.33 -29.86 18.10
CA LYS A 179 -14.48 -28.85 19.14
C LYS A 179 -15.69 -29.13 20.03
N ILE A 180 -16.81 -29.53 19.44
CA ILE A 180 -18.03 -29.89 20.18
C ILE A 180 -17.77 -31.09 21.10
N SER A 181 -17.06 -32.13 20.64
CA SER A 181 -16.75 -33.30 21.47
C SER A 181 -15.77 -33.07 22.63
N GLN A 182 -15.11 -31.90 22.67
CA GLN A 182 -14.16 -31.53 23.73
C GLN A 182 -14.74 -30.55 24.75
N THR A 183 -15.99 -30.11 24.55
CA THR A 183 -16.72 -29.20 25.45
C THR A 183 -17.79 -30.00 26.18
#